data_AF-A0A5C7P024-F1
#
_entry.id   AF-A0A5C7P024-F1
#
_cell.length_a   1.000
_cell.length_b   1.000
_cell.length_c   1.000
_cell.angle_alpha   90.00
_cell.angle_beta   90.00
_cell.angle_gamma   90.00
#
_symmetry.space_group_name_H-M   'P 1'
#
loop_
_entity.id
_entity.type
_entity.pdbx_description
1 polymer ?
#
loop_
_entity_poly.entity_id
_entity_poly.type
_entity_poly.pdbx_seq_one_letter_code
_entity_poly.pdbx_strand_id
1 'polypeptide(L)'
;MTTDANSAFGANEWLVDELYEQYLQDRHSVDPAWWDFFADYVPSDPARAAALKSKIAQTKPSKAEPTAAKPAAPQVEAEEATVLRGPAARVVTNMEASLGVPTATSVRAVPAKLLIDNRVVINNHLRRKRQGKISFTHLIGYAMVQAMKAMPSMNVSYAEVDGKPAVVAHENIGLGIAIDMEKSDGTRQLLVPSIKNAQEIDFAAFRHAYEDLIHRGRTGKLGVDDFAGTTASLTNPGTIGTVHSVPRLMPGQGVIVGVGAMEYPAEFQGAAEENIIRQGISKILTLTSTYDHRIIQGAQSGEFLRRIHQLLLGEEDFYVNVFRSLRIPYEPIRWAHDIALRHDDEISKTARVQELIHAYRVRGHLMADIDPLEYKQRSHPDLDVSSHGLTLWDLDREYATGGFGGEPFMQLRTVLGILRDSYCRTIGVEYMHIQDPEQRHWIQQHVERPYAPPSRDEQMQILKRLNAAEAFETFLQTKYVGQK
;
A
#
# COMPACT_ATOMS: atom_id res chain seq x y z
N MET A 1 20.56 -13.60 82.89
CA MET A 1 20.43 -12.22 82.42
C MET A 1 21.78 -11.78 81.87
N THR A 2 21.93 -11.81 80.56
CA THR A 2 22.82 -10.98 79.73
C THR A 2 22.28 -11.16 78.31
N THR A 3 21.40 -10.24 77.90
CA THR A 3 20.90 -10.13 76.52
C THR A 3 22.00 -9.49 75.68
N ASP A 4 22.57 -10.23 74.74
CA ASP A 4 23.47 -9.66 73.73
C ASP A 4 22.67 -8.69 72.85
N ALA A 5 23.07 -7.43 72.88
CA ALA A 5 22.34 -6.30 72.29
C ALA A 5 22.54 -6.15 70.75
N ASN A 6 23.09 -7.14 70.06
CA ASN A 6 23.53 -6.99 68.67
C ASN A 6 22.77 -7.80 67.60
N SER A 7 21.63 -8.44 67.90
CA SER A 7 20.85 -9.18 66.88
C SER A 7 19.54 -8.46 66.45
N ALA A 8 19.59 -7.15 66.20
CA ALA A 8 18.38 -6.36 65.93
C ALA A 8 17.65 -6.72 64.62
N PHE A 9 18.31 -7.36 63.66
CA PHE A 9 17.76 -7.59 62.30
C PHE A 9 17.56 -9.06 61.90
N GLY A 10 17.94 -10.02 62.77
CA GLY A 10 17.69 -11.44 62.58
C GLY A 10 18.05 -11.96 61.19
N ALA A 11 17.12 -12.61 60.50
CA ALA A 11 17.34 -13.20 59.17
C ALA A 11 17.70 -12.21 58.05
N ASN A 12 17.54 -10.89 58.28
CA ASN A 12 17.79 -9.85 57.29
C ASN A 12 19.16 -9.16 57.47
N GLU A 13 20.00 -9.64 58.38
CA GLU A 13 21.31 -9.07 58.69
C GLU A 13 22.24 -9.00 57.46
N TRP A 14 22.14 -9.97 56.56
CA TRP A 14 22.90 -9.98 55.30
C TRP A 14 22.59 -8.79 54.38
N LEU A 15 21.35 -8.28 54.40
CA LEU A 15 20.91 -7.15 53.57
C LEU A 15 21.37 -5.82 54.18
N VAL A 16 21.37 -5.73 55.52
CA VAL A 16 21.89 -4.57 56.25
C VAL A 16 23.41 -4.42 56.00
N ASP A 17 24.14 -5.54 55.98
CA ASP A 17 25.56 -5.55 55.64
C ASP A 17 25.83 -5.12 54.18
N GLU A 18 24.98 -5.53 53.23
CA GLU A 18 25.09 -5.14 51.82
C GLU A 18 24.82 -3.64 51.62
N LEU A 19 23.78 -3.10 52.29
CA LEU A 19 23.51 -1.66 52.32
C LEU A 19 24.65 -0.89 53.01
N TYR A 20 25.27 -1.47 54.04
CA TYR A 20 26.45 -0.88 54.67
C TYR A 20 27.67 -0.87 53.74
N GLU A 21 27.89 -1.93 52.94
CA GLU A 21 28.91 -1.96 51.88
C GLU A 21 28.70 -0.82 50.87
N GLN A 22 27.45 -0.61 50.43
CA GLN A 22 27.09 0.47 49.51
C GLN A 22 27.31 1.85 50.14
N TYR A 23 26.90 2.04 51.40
CA TYR A 23 27.08 3.28 52.16
C TYR A 23 28.57 3.66 52.31
N LEU A 24 29.46 2.67 52.50
CA LEU A 24 30.91 2.90 52.61
C LEU A 24 31.57 3.23 51.26
N GLN A 25 31.00 2.79 50.14
CA GLN A 25 31.49 3.12 48.79
C GLN A 25 30.99 4.49 48.32
N ASP A 26 29.69 4.75 48.46
CA ASP A 26 29.05 6.03 48.20
C ASP A 26 27.83 6.18 49.12
N ARG A 27 27.89 7.13 50.05
CA ARG A 27 26.79 7.43 50.97
C ARG A 27 25.48 7.75 50.23
N HIS A 28 25.54 8.33 49.03
CA HIS A 28 24.34 8.66 48.24
C HIS A 28 23.75 7.47 47.47
N SER A 29 24.43 6.32 47.43
CA SER A 29 23.88 5.08 46.85
C SER A 29 22.86 4.40 47.76
N VAL A 30 22.75 4.85 49.01
CA VAL A 30 21.85 4.33 50.04
C VAL A 30 20.87 5.42 50.48
N ASP A 31 19.62 5.03 50.73
CA ASP A 31 18.56 5.94 51.15
C ASP A 31 18.98 6.75 52.41
N PRO A 32 18.78 8.10 52.42
CA PRO A 32 19.17 8.96 53.54
C PRO A 32 18.65 8.54 54.91
N ALA A 33 17.53 7.83 54.99
CA ALA A 33 16.98 7.31 56.25
C ALA A 33 17.93 6.33 56.97
N TRP A 34 18.88 5.72 56.26
CA TRP A 34 19.82 4.75 56.82
C TRP A 34 21.16 5.36 57.23
N TRP A 35 21.42 6.62 56.90
CA TRP A 35 22.73 7.22 57.07
C TRP A 35 23.16 7.35 58.53
N ASP A 36 22.24 7.76 59.40
CA ASP A 36 22.53 7.91 60.83
C ASP A 36 22.71 6.54 61.49
N PHE A 37 21.98 5.52 61.02
CA PHE A 37 22.15 4.14 61.46
C PHE A 37 23.54 3.60 61.06
N PHE A 38 23.96 3.80 59.81
CA PHE A 38 25.26 3.32 59.33
C PHE A 38 26.46 4.13 59.82
N ALA A 39 26.27 5.33 60.37
CA ALA A 39 27.35 6.09 60.99
C ALA A 39 27.96 5.33 62.20
N ASP A 40 27.12 4.65 62.96
CA ASP A 40 27.50 3.94 64.19
C ASP A 40 27.38 2.40 64.08
N TYR A 41 27.06 1.89 62.88
CA TYR A 41 26.88 0.45 62.65
C TYR A 41 28.20 -0.33 62.66
N VAL A 42 28.22 -1.43 63.40
CA VAL A 42 29.32 -2.40 63.41
C VAL A 42 28.71 -3.79 63.15
N PRO A 43 29.13 -4.51 62.09
CA PRO A 43 28.64 -5.86 61.84
C PRO A 43 28.85 -6.77 63.05
N SER A 44 27.83 -7.56 63.39
CA SER A 44 27.81 -8.42 64.58
C SER A 44 28.79 -9.60 64.50
N ASP A 45 29.12 -10.05 63.28
CA ASP A 45 30.06 -11.15 63.01
C ASP A 45 31.47 -10.61 62.66
N PRO A 46 32.49 -10.89 63.51
CA PRO A 46 33.87 -10.46 63.28
C PRO A 46 34.48 -11.01 61.98
N ALA A 47 34.09 -12.21 61.54
CA ALA A 47 34.60 -12.80 60.30
C ALA A 47 34.06 -12.05 59.07
N ARG A 48 32.81 -11.58 59.16
CA ARG A 48 32.14 -10.81 58.10
C ARG A 48 32.62 -9.36 58.07
N ALA A 49 32.88 -8.76 59.22
CA ALA A 49 33.51 -7.44 59.34
C ALA A 49 34.92 -7.41 58.71
N ALA A 50 35.69 -8.50 58.81
CA ALA A 50 37.00 -8.63 58.16
C ALA A 50 36.87 -8.77 56.63
N ALA A 51 35.85 -9.48 56.15
CA ALA A 51 35.57 -9.62 54.71
C ALA A 51 35.16 -8.29 54.06
N LEU A 52 34.30 -7.50 54.72
CA LEU A 52 33.92 -6.15 54.26
C LEU A 52 35.13 -5.21 54.13
N LYS A 53 36.01 -5.21 55.14
CA LYS A 53 37.23 -4.37 55.13
C LYS A 53 38.19 -4.72 53.99
N SER A 54 38.28 -6.00 53.59
CA SER A 54 39.17 -6.41 52.51
C SER A 54 38.65 -6.02 51.12
N LYS A 55 37.32 -6.06 50.92
CA LYS A 55 36.64 -5.58 49.69
C LYS A 55 36.77 -4.07 49.47
N ILE A 56 36.66 -3.28 50.54
CA ILE A 56 36.78 -1.81 50.47
C ILE A 56 38.23 -1.38 50.19
N ALA A 57 39.22 -2.16 50.64
CA ALA A 57 40.64 -1.90 50.36
C ALA A 57 41.02 -2.12 48.88
N GLN A 58 40.26 -2.93 48.13
CA GLN A 58 40.48 -3.16 46.70
C GLN A 58 39.80 -2.11 45.79
N THR A 59 39.00 -1.20 46.35
CA THR A 59 38.18 -0.23 45.61
C THR A 59 38.55 1.23 45.91
N LYS A 60 39.85 1.54 46.05
CA LYS A 60 40.32 2.94 46.06
C LYS A 60 40.57 3.46 44.62
N PRO A 61 40.20 4.72 44.29
CA PRO A 61 40.18 5.20 42.92
C PRO A 61 41.56 5.68 42.44
N SER A 62 41.93 5.28 41.22
CA SER A 62 43.00 5.95 40.46
C SER A 62 42.50 7.32 39.99
N LYS A 63 43.38 8.32 40.02
CA LYS A 63 43.11 9.73 39.64
C LYS A 63 42.41 9.85 38.29
N ALA A 64 41.33 10.62 38.27
CA ALA A 64 40.62 11.04 37.08
C ALA A 64 41.38 12.14 36.31
N GLU A 65 41.53 11.94 35.01
CA GLU A 65 41.56 13.02 34.00
C GLU A 65 40.35 12.83 33.07
N PRO A 66 39.73 13.91 32.56
CA PRO A 66 38.38 13.86 32.03
C PRO A 66 38.39 13.59 30.52
N THR A 67 37.50 12.73 30.07
CA THR A 67 36.46 12.99 29.04
C THR A 67 35.79 11.64 28.75
N ALA A 68 34.48 11.56 28.94
CA ALA A 68 33.69 10.43 28.48
C ALA A 68 33.81 10.34 26.96
N ALA A 69 34.66 9.44 26.47
CA ALA A 69 34.71 9.08 25.08
C ALA A 69 33.39 8.39 24.71
N LYS A 70 32.70 8.95 23.71
CA LYS A 70 31.69 8.21 22.93
C LYS A 70 32.28 6.84 22.57
N PRO A 71 31.49 5.74 22.57
CA PRO A 71 31.99 4.46 22.10
C PRO A 71 32.60 4.65 20.70
N ALA A 72 33.91 4.42 20.59
CA ALA A 72 34.61 4.53 19.32
C ALA A 72 34.01 3.49 18.37
N ALA A 73 33.53 3.95 17.21
CA ALA A 73 33.15 3.04 16.13
C ALA A 73 34.35 2.11 15.83
N PRO A 74 34.12 0.82 15.54
CA PRO A 74 35.21 -0.11 15.26
C PRO A 74 36.07 0.44 14.12
N GLN A 75 37.30 0.82 14.44
CA GLN A 75 38.30 1.24 13.47
C GLN A 75 38.81 -0.03 12.78
N VAL A 76 38.20 -0.36 11.65
CA VAL A 76 38.74 -1.39 10.76
C VAL A 76 39.86 -0.73 9.96
N GLU A 77 41.10 -1.17 10.15
CA GLU A 77 42.17 -0.95 9.16
C GLU A 77 41.77 -1.76 7.91
N ALA A 78 41.11 -1.10 6.96
CA ALA A 78 40.63 -1.75 5.76
C ALA A 78 41.40 -1.23 4.55
N GLU A 79 42.23 -2.09 3.96
CA GLU A 79 42.95 -1.85 2.70
C GLU A 79 42.02 -1.58 1.50
N GLU A 80 40.69 -1.66 1.68
CA GLU A 80 39.66 -1.36 0.67
C GLU A 80 38.46 -0.52 1.22
N ALA A 81 38.69 0.39 2.17
CA ALA A 81 37.62 1.26 2.67
C ALA A 81 37.12 2.24 1.59
N THR A 82 35.85 2.12 1.17
CA THR A 82 35.20 3.10 0.29
C THR A 82 34.46 4.16 1.10
N VAL A 83 34.86 5.43 0.93
CA VAL A 83 34.22 6.55 1.63
C VAL A 83 32.87 6.86 0.99
N LEU A 84 31.80 6.74 1.78
CA LEU A 84 30.45 7.13 1.36
C LEU A 84 30.38 8.66 1.17
N ARG A 85 29.92 9.11 0.00
CA ARG A 85 29.80 10.54 -0.34
C ARG A 85 28.43 10.86 -0.93
N GLY A 86 28.08 12.14 -0.90
CA GLY A 86 26.87 12.67 -1.54
C GLY A 86 25.59 11.96 -1.04
N PRO A 87 24.76 11.40 -1.94
CA PRO A 87 23.52 10.73 -1.55
C PRO A 87 23.71 9.55 -0.58
N ALA A 88 24.79 8.77 -0.70
CA ALA A 88 25.04 7.64 0.19
C ALA A 88 25.32 8.10 1.63
N ALA A 89 26.09 9.18 1.80
CA ALA A 89 26.30 9.80 3.10
C ALA A 89 24.99 10.37 3.69
N ARG A 90 24.10 10.90 2.84
CA ARG A 90 22.78 11.37 3.27
C ARG A 90 21.90 10.22 3.81
N VAL A 91 21.97 9.04 3.19
CA VAL A 91 21.28 7.85 3.70
C VAL A 91 21.78 7.51 5.11
N VAL A 92 23.09 7.55 5.36
CA VAL A 92 23.66 7.33 6.70
C VAL A 92 23.07 8.32 7.71
N THR A 93 23.11 9.62 7.42
CA THR A 93 22.53 10.65 8.30
C THR A 93 21.05 10.39 8.59
N ASN A 94 20.28 10.00 7.58
CA ASN A 94 18.85 9.70 7.73
C ASN A 94 18.63 8.45 8.60
N MET A 95 19.40 7.39 8.39
CA MET A 95 19.30 6.15 9.17
C MET A 95 19.72 6.35 10.62
N GLU A 96 20.76 7.17 10.87
CA GLU A 96 21.15 7.54 12.24
C GLU A 96 20.08 8.37 12.94
N ALA A 97 19.49 9.36 12.24
CA ALA A 97 18.39 10.16 12.80
C ALA A 97 17.15 9.31 13.11
N SER A 98 16.88 8.30 12.28
CA SER A 98 15.83 7.32 12.47
C SER A 98 15.98 6.49 13.76
N LEU A 99 17.19 6.31 14.30
CA LEU A 99 17.41 5.56 15.56
C LEU A 99 16.74 6.25 16.76
N GLY A 100 16.56 7.56 16.71
CA GLY A 100 15.90 8.35 17.77
C GLY A 100 14.38 8.25 17.78
N VAL A 101 13.77 7.50 16.85
CA VAL A 101 12.31 7.32 16.76
C VAL A 101 11.96 5.94 17.35
N PRO A 102 11.32 5.87 18.53
CA PRO A 102 10.85 4.61 19.09
C PRO A 102 9.66 4.09 18.28
N THR A 103 9.91 3.18 17.36
CA THR A 103 8.88 2.65 16.47
C THR A 103 8.25 1.37 17.00
N ALA A 104 6.96 1.19 16.73
CA ALA A 104 6.33 -0.12 16.73
C ALA A 104 5.68 -0.41 15.38
N THR A 105 5.37 -1.69 15.14
CA THR A 105 4.82 -2.14 13.85
C THR A 105 3.57 -2.96 14.03
N SER A 106 2.52 -2.57 13.33
CA SER A 106 1.30 -3.34 13.15
C SER A 106 1.29 -3.97 11.77
N VAL A 107 0.63 -5.13 11.65
CA VAL A 107 0.67 -5.95 10.44
C VAL A 107 -0.73 -6.42 10.10
N ARG A 108 -1.08 -6.42 8.82
CA ARG A 108 -2.36 -6.95 8.35
C ARG A 108 -2.20 -7.62 6.98
N ALA A 109 -2.65 -8.86 6.87
CA ALA A 109 -2.85 -9.50 5.57
C ALA A 109 -4.15 -8.97 4.94
N VAL A 110 -4.08 -8.61 3.65
CA VAL A 110 -5.19 -8.04 2.89
C VAL A 110 -5.42 -8.88 1.63
N PRO A 111 -6.66 -9.34 1.36
CA PRO A 111 -6.98 -10.03 0.11
C PRO A 111 -6.79 -9.09 -1.09
N ALA A 112 -6.08 -9.57 -2.11
CA ALA A 112 -5.76 -8.78 -3.28
C ALA A 112 -6.68 -9.03 -4.48
N LYS A 113 -7.63 -9.98 -4.41
CA LYS A 113 -8.47 -10.38 -5.56
C LYS A 113 -9.20 -9.19 -6.20
N LEU A 114 -9.95 -8.40 -5.42
CA LEU A 114 -10.68 -7.25 -5.96
C LEU A 114 -9.74 -6.18 -6.52
N LEU A 115 -8.62 -5.95 -5.85
CA LEU A 115 -7.58 -5.03 -6.27
C LEU A 115 -6.98 -5.43 -7.62
N ILE A 116 -6.66 -6.72 -7.81
CA ILE A 116 -6.19 -7.27 -9.09
C ILE A 116 -7.25 -7.08 -10.17
N ASP A 117 -8.48 -7.48 -9.88
CA ASP A 117 -9.57 -7.53 -10.85
C ASP A 117 -9.95 -6.14 -11.37
N ASN A 118 -10.13 -5.17 -10.47
CA ASN A 118 -10.40 -3.80 -10.86
C ASN A 118 -9.21 -3.17 -11.60
N ARG A 119 -7.97 -3.46 -11.20
CA ARG A 119 -6.78 -2.99 -11.93
C ARG A 119 -6.75 -3.54 -13.36
N VAL A 120 -7.13 -4.80 -13.59
CA VAL A 120 -7.23 -5.39 -14.94
C VAL A 120 -8.27 -4.63 -15.77
N VAL A 121 -9.45 -4.36 -15.23
CA VAL A 121 -10.50 -3.58 -15.91
C VAL A 121 -10.00 -2.18 -16.27
N ILE A 122 -9.39 -1.48 -15.31
CA ILE A 122 -8.82 -0.13 -15.50
C ILE A 122 -7.77 -0.16 -16.63
N ASN A 123 -6.78 -1.04 -16.55
CA ASN A 123 -5.71 -1.08 -17.54
C ASN A 123 -6.19 -1.49 -18.93
N ASN A 124 -7.20 -2.35 -19.02
CA ASN A 124 -7.83 -2.69 -20.29
C ASN A 124 -8.52 -1.49 -20.93
N HIS A 125 -9.15 -0.61 -20.14
CA HIS A 125 -9.70 0.65 -20.63
C HIS A 125 -8.59 1.62 -21.07
N LEU A 126 -7.60 1.86 -20.22
CA LEU A 126 -6.52 2.82 -20.47
C LEU A 126 -5.65 2.47 -21.68
N ARG A 127 -5.34 1.18 -21.88
CA ARG A 127 -4.57 0.68 -23.03
C ARG A 127 -5.18 1.13 -24.36
N ARG A 128 -6.51 1.21 -24.45
CA ARG A 128 -7.23 1.57 -25.68
C ARG A 128 -7.21 3.06 -25.94
N LYS A 129 -7.22 3.88 -24.88
CA LYS A 129 -7.02 5.34 -24.97
C LYS A 129 -5.54 5.74 -25.10
N ARG A 130 -4.62 4.78 -25.24
CA ARG A 130 -3.15 4.99 -25.24
C ARG A 130 -2.65 5.75 -24.01
N GLN A 131 -3.36 5.60 -22.89
CA GLN A 131 -2.97 6.17 -21.62
C GLN A 131 -2.04 5.15 -20.90
N GLY A 132 -1.16 5.64 -20.03
CA GLY A 132 -0.23 4.79 -19.28
C GLY A 132 -0.94 3.73 -18.42
N LYS A 133 -0.17 2.87 -17.75
CA LYS A 133 -0.73 1.81 -16.87
C LYS A 133 -0.91 2.31 -15.43
N ILE A 134 -1.85 1.69 -14.71
CA ILE A 134 -1.99 1.79 -13.26
C ILE A 134 -1.24 0.62 -12.61
N SER A 135 -0.41 0.94 -11.62
CA SER A 135 0.24 -0.02 -10.72
C SER A 135 -0.59 -0.24 -9.45
N PHE A 136 -0.29 -1.30 -8.70
CA PHE A 136 -0.90 -1.53 -7.39
C PHE A 136 -0.56 -0.42 -6.40
N THR A 137 0.65 0.13 -6.48
CA THR A 137 1.11 1.23 -5.61
C THR A 137 0.26 2.48 -5.77
N HIS A 138 -0.26 2.78 -6.97
CA HIS A 138 -1.20 3.88 -7.15
C HIS A 138 -2.47 3.70 -6.31
N LEU A 139 -3.08 2.52 -6.39
CA LEU A 139 -4.33 2.22 -5.70
C LEU A 139 -4.12 2.14 -4.19
N ILE A 140 -3.04 1.49 -3.73
CA ILE A 140 -2.71 1.37 -2.30
C ILE A 140 -2.33 2.73 -1.72
N GLY A 141 -1.50 3.53 -2.41
CA GLY A 141 -1.13 4.87 -1.96
C GLY A 141 -2.32 5.81 -1.88
N TYR A 142 -3.23 5.77 -2.85
CA TYR A 142 -4.45 6.56 -2.78
C TYR A 142 -5.39 6.08 -1.67
N ALA A 143 -5.52 4.76 -1.46
CA ALA A 143 -6.27 4.21 -0.33
C ALA A 143 -5.67 4.64 1.03
N MET A 144 -4.35 4.69 1.15
CA MET A 144 -3.65 5.22 2.31
C MET A 144 -4.00 6.69 2.55
N VAL A 145 -4.00 7.53 1.51
CA VAL A 145 -4.40 8.94 1.61
C VAL A 145 -5.85 9.09 2.07
N GLN A 146 -6.80 8.32 1.50
CA GLN A 146 -8.20 8.37 1.94
C GLN A 146 -8.37 7.86 3.38
N ALA A 147 -7.62 6.82 3.77
CA ALA A 147 -7.60 6.35 5.16
C ALA A 147 -7.07 7.42 6.11
N MET A 148 -6.02 8.14 5.74
CA MET A 148 -5.44 9.21 6.55
C MET A 148 -6.37 10.43 6.67
N LYS A 149 -7.14 10.76 5.61
CA LYS A 149 -8.21 11.77 5.72
C LYS A 149 -9.23 11.42 6.79
N ALA A 150 -9.64 10.15 6.81
CA ALA A 150 -10.60 9.64 7.78
C ALA A 150 -9.99 9.47 9.19
N MET A 151 -8.66 9.36 9.28
CA MET A 151 -7.91 9.19 10.52
C MET A 151 -6.78 10.22 10.64
N PRO A 152 -7.08 11.51 10.89
CA PRO A 152 -6.07 12.56 11.00
C PRO A 152 -5.03 12.30 12.09
N SER A 153 -5.34 11.48 13.10
CA SER A 153 -4.40 11.04 14.14
C SER A 153 -3.22 10.22 13.59
N MET A 154 -3.30 9.70 12.36
CA MET A 154 -2.20 9.04 11.67
C MET A 154 -1.32 10.02 10.88
N ASN A 155 -1.77 11.27 10.70
CA ASN A 155 -1.03 12.34 10.02
C ASN A 155 -0.42 13.32 11.03
N VAL A 156 0.34 12.79 11.97
CA VAL A 156 0.95 13.55 13.08
C VAL A 156 2.44 13.24 13.16
N SER A 157 3.24 14.11 13.78
CA SER A 157 4.64 13.85 14.07
C SER A 157 5.01 14.24 15.50
N TYR A 158 6.06 13.63 16.02
CA TYR A 158 6.63 14.00 17.31
C TYR A 158 7.53 15.22 17.13
N ALA A 159 7.39 16.19 18.02
CA ALA A 159 8.31 17.33 18.13
C ALA A 159 8.55 17.66 19.60
N GLU A 160 9.56 18.51 19.84
CA GLU A 160 9.71 19.21 21.12
C GLU A 160 9.39 20.68 20.90
N VAL A 161 8.40 21.18 21.65
CA VAL A 161 8.00 22.59 21.64
C VAL A 161 8.33 23.15 23.01
N ASP A 162 9.19 24.17 23.05
CA ASP A 162 9.69 24.76 24.30
C ASP A 162 10.33 23.73 25.26
N GLY A 163 11.06 22.75 24.70
CA GLY A 163 11.71 21.68 25.45
C GLY A 163 10.77 20.62 26.03
N LYS A 164 9.49 20.63 25.63
CA LYS A 164 8.49 19.65 26.07
C LYS A 164 8.06 18.74 24.92
N PRO A 165 7.89 17.43 25.16
CA PRO A 165 7.30 16.52 24.20
C PRO A 165 5.94 17.00 23.71
N ALA A 166 5.75 17.06 22.39
CA ALA A 166 4.54 17.53 21.75
C ALA A 166 4.19 16.68 20.52
N VAL A 167 2.89 16.64 20.21
CA VAL A 167 2.36 16.05 18.98
C VAL A 167 2.02 17.19 18.03
N VAL A 168 2.58 17.17 16.83
CA VAL A 168 2.27 18.12 15.76
C VAL A 168 1.29 17.45 14.80
N ALA A 169 0.06 17.95 14.76
CA ALA A 169 -0.91 17.55 13.75
C ALA A 169 -0.63 18.30 12.44
N HIS A 170 -0.60 17.57 11.33
CA HIS A 170 -0.37 18.17 10.02
C HIS A 170 -1.70 18.39 9.29
N GLU A 171 -1.94 19.61 8.83
CA GLU A 171 -3.11 19.96 8.01
C GLU A 171 -3.09 19.25 6.65
N ASN A 172 -1.90 19.17 6.05
CA ASN A 172 -1.71 18.58 4.73
C ASN A 172 -1.12 17.18 4.80
N ILE A 173 -1.53 16.31 3.88
CA ILE A 173 -0.95 14.98 3.70
C ILE A 173 0.13 15.07 2.63
N GLY A 174 1.39 15.02 3.07
CA GLY A 174 2.54 14.87 2.18
C GLY A 174 2.92 13.40 2.09
N LEU A 175 2.47 12.71 1.05
CA LEU A 175 2.70 11.27 0.88
C LEU A 175 4.06 11.02 0.20
N GLY A 176 5.04 10.60 0.98
CA GLY A 176 6.33 10.13 0.50
C GLY A 176 6.21 8.79 -0.23
N ILE A 177 6.77 8.69 -1.44
CA ILE A 177 6.79 7.45 -2.23
C ILE A 177 8.24 6.97 -2.34
N ALA A 178 8.53 5.79 -1.81
CA ALA A 178 9.85 5.19 -1.96
C ALA A 178 10.08 4.72 -3.41
N ILE A 179 11.13 5.23 -4.03
CA ILE A 179 11.52 4.93 -5.41
C ILE A 179 12.87 4.23 -5.41
N ASP A 180 12.81 2.99 -5.90
CA ASP A 180 13.92 2.17 -6.36
C ASP A 180 14.67 2.71 -7.60
N MET A 181 15.81 3.39 -7.48
CA MET A 181 16.58 3.87 -8.64
C MET A 181 17.82 3.01 -8.89
N GLU A 182 17.83 2.25 -9.98
CA GLU A 182 19.03 1.58 -10.48
C GLU A 182 19.80 2.50 -11.43
N LYS A 183 21.09 2.74 -11.13
CA LYS A 183 21.99 3.53 -11.97
C LYS A 183 22.68 2.65 -13.00
N SER A 184 23.24 3.29 -14.03
CA SER A 184 23.97 2.61 -15.11
C SER A 184 25.19 1.82 -14.63
N ASP A 185 25.72 2.13 -13.44
CA ASP A 185 26.84 1.43 -12.81
C ASP A 185 26.39 0.22 -11.96
N GLY A 186 25.09 -0.13 -11.97
CA GLY A 186 24.51 -1.20 -11.17
C GLY A 186 24.26 -0.82 -9.70
N THR A 187 24.64 0.38 -9.27
CA THR A 187 24.35 0.84 -7.91
C THR A 187 22.88 1.24 -7.79
N ARG A 188 22.29 0.98 -6.62
CA ARG A 188 20.90 1.33 -6.32
C ARG A 188 20.85 2.53 -5.38
N GLN A 189 19.92 3.42 -5.61
CA GLN A 189 19.68 4.60 -4.80
C GLN A 189 18.21 4.67 -4.41
N LEU A 190 17.95 4.73 -3.11
CA LEU A 190 16.61 4.96 -2.59
C LEU A 190 16.32 6.46 -2.51
N LEU A 191 15.20 6.89 -3.10
CA LEU A 191 14.70 8.25 -2.99
C LEU A 191 13.25 8.21 -2.48
N VAL A 192 12.85 9.21 -1.67
CA VAL A 192 11.49 9.30 -1.14
C VAL A 192 10.92 10.70 -1.37
N PRO A 193 10.64 11.10 -2.62
CA PRO A 193 9.91 12.35 -2.88
C PRO A 193 8.45 12.23 -2.42
N SER A 194 7.79 13.36 -2.22
CA SER A 194 6.46 13.43 -1.60
C SER A 194 5.45 14.14 -2.48
N ILE A 195 4.29 13.50 -2.67
CA ILE A 195 3.09 14.08 -3.28
C ILE A 195 2.47 15.05 -2.26
N LYS A 196 2.44 16.33 -2.60
CA LYS A 196 1.92 17.39 -1.72
C LYS A 196 0.40 17.44 -1.75
N ASN A 197 -0.20 17.85 -0.63
CA ASN A 197 -1.64 18.04 -0.46
C ASN A 197 -2.46 16.89 -1.06
N ALA A 198 -1.99 15.65 -0.84
CA ALA A 198 -2.57 14.48 -1.50
C ALA A 198 -4.06 14.32 -1.16
N GLN A 199 -4.51 14.91 -0.06
CA GLN A 199 -5.91 14.93 0.35
C GLN A 199 -6.82 15.78 -0.55
N GLU A 200 -6.29 16.76 -1.29
CA GLU A 200 -7.12 17.71 -2.04
C GLU A 200 -7.42 17.25 -3.47
N ILE A 201 -6.69 16.25 -3.95
CA ILE A 201 -6.74 15.81 -5.34
C ILE A 201 -7.49 14.49 -5.50
N ASP A 202 -8.13 14.32 -6.66
CA ASP A 202 -8.77 13.05 -7.04
C ASP A 202 -7.72 12.01 -7.50
N PHE A 203 -8.17 10.79 -7.80
CA PHE A 203 -7.25 9.71 -8.18
C PHE A 203 -6.52 9.97 -9.51
N ALA A 204 -7.14 10.67 -10.47
CA ALA A 204 -6.49 10.97 -11.74
C ALA A 204 -5.36 11.99 -11.56
N ALA A 205 -5.59 13.04 -10.78
CA ALA A 205 -4.57 14.01 -10.40
C ALA A 205 -3.48 13.39 -9.50
N PHE A 206 -3.87 12.54 -8.54
CA PHE A 206 -2.91 11.78 -7.71
C PHE A 206 -1.97 10.92 -8.55
N ARG A 207 -2.53 10.19 -9.53
CA ARG A 207 -1.75 9.39 -10.48
C ARG A 207 -0.81 10.28 -11.31
N HIS A 208 -1.28 11.42 -11.80
CA HIS A 208 -0.42 12.34 -12.54
C HIS A 208 0.75 12.84 -11.69
N ALA A 209 0.48 13.26 -10.45
CA ALA A 209 1.53 13.69 -9.51
C ALA A 209 2.52 12.56 -9.19
N TYR A 210 2.01 11.34 -9.01
CA TYR A 210 2.85 10.16 -8.81
C TYR A 210 3.78 9.92 -10.01
N GLU A 211 3.24 9.86 -11.23
CA GLU A 211 4.02 9.59 -12.44
C GLU A 211 5.02 10.71 -12.75
N ASP A 212 4.69 11.96 -12.48
CA ASP A 212 5.63 13.08 -12.56
C ASP A 212 6.81 12.89 -11.59
N LEU A 213 6.54 12.53 -10.33
CA LEU A 213 7.60 12.25 -9.35
C LEU A 213 8.49 11.08 -9.79
N ILE A 214 7.92 9.99 -10.30
CA ILE A 214 8.70 8.86 -10.82
C ILE A 214 9.55 9.31 -12.01
N HIS A 215 8.97 10.07 -12.93
CA HIS A 215 9.68 10.53 -14.12
C HIS A 215 10.85 11.47 -13.75
N ARG A 216 10.61 12.44 -12.87
CA ARG A 216 11.65 13.36 -12.38
C ARG A 216 12.69 12.64 -11.53
N GLY A 217 12.28 11.65 -10.74
CA GLY A 217 13.20 10.74 -10.05
C GLY A 217 14.16 10.07 -11.02
N ARG A 218 13.63 9.34 -12.01
CA ARG A 218 14.41 8.61 -13.03
C ARG A 218 15.30 9.51 -13.89
N THR A 219 14.88 10.74 -14.14
CA THR A 219 15.65 11.71 -14.94
C THR A 219 16.57 12.61 -14.12
N GLY A 220 16.66 12.40 -12.79
CA GLY A 220 17.52 13.19 -11.91
C GLY A 220 17.08 14.65 -11.75
N LYS A 221 15.79 14.95 -11.93
CA LYS A 221 15.19 16.30 -11.88
C LYS A 221 14.42 16.57 -10.59
N LEU A 222 14.67 15.80 -9.53
CA LEU A 222 14.10 16.08 -8.21
C LEU A 222 14.91 17.19 -7.51
N GLY A 223 14.21 18.18 -6.99
CA GLY A 223 14.74 19.25 -6.16
C GLY A 223 14.54 18.98 -4.66
N VAL A 224 15.02 19.89 -3.81
CA VAL A 224 14.89 19.77 -2.35
C VAL A 224 13.43 19.80 -1.89
N ASP A 225 12.62 20.65 -2.51
CA ASP A 225 11.20 20.82 -2.18
C ASP A 225 10.37 19.55 -2.42
N ASP A 226 10.81 18.67 -3.32
CA ASP A 226 10.15 17.38 -3.55
C ASP A 226 10.18 16.50 -2.31
N PHE A 227 11.20 16.63 -1.45
CA PHE A 227 11.36 15.85 -0.22
C PHE A 227 10.74 16.53 1.02
N ALA A 228 10.61 17.86 0.99
CA ALA A 228 10.10 18.64 2.11
C ALA A 228 8.62 18.34 2.43
N GLY A 229 8.19 18.52 3.68
CA GLY A 229 6.78 18.38 4.06
C GLY A 229 6.20 16.96 3.89
N THR A 230 7.05 15.93 3.91
CA THR A 230 6.58 14.54 3.96
C THR A 230 6.09 14.22 5.37
N THR A 231 4.83 13.79 5.51
CA THR A 231 4.19 13.51 6.81
C THR A 231 3.96 12.02 7.04
N ALA A 232 3.80 11.26 5.95
CA ALA A 232 3.76 9.81 5.95
C ALA A 232 4.39 9.27 4.67
N SER A 233 4.80 8.00 4.66
CA SER A 233 5.43 7.40 3.49
C SER A 233 4.92 6.00 3.17
N LEU A 234 5.02 5.64 1.89
CA LEU A 234 4.68 4.33 1.36
C LEU A 234 5.93 3.73 0.72
N THR A 235 6.24 2.50 1.09
CA THR A 235 7.31 1.71 0.48
C THR A 235 6.78 0.38 -0.03
N ASN A 236 7.24 -0.06 -1.21
CA ASN A 236 6.74 -1.26 -1.86
C ASN A 236 7.87 -2.22 -2.24
N PRO A 237 8.49 -2.90 -1.26
CA PRO A 237 9.47 -3.95 -1.54
C PRO A 237 8.82 -5.23 -2.09
N GLY A 238 7.49 -5.32 -2.11
CA GLY A 238 6.78 -6.46 -2.71
C GLY A 238 7.08 -6.68 -4.20
N THR A 239 7.59 -5.67 -4.92
CA THR A 239 8.01 -5.83 -6.32
C THR A 239 9.23 -6.72 -6.50
N ILE A 240 10.00 -6.96 -5.43
CA ILE A 240 11.19 -7.82 -5.43
C ILE A 240 10.99 -9.09 -4.57
N GLY A 241 9.74 -9.44 -4.24
CA GLY A 241 9.42 -10.67 -3.50
C GLY A 241 9.48 -10.54 -1.97
N THR A 242 9.66 -9.33 -1.42
CA THR A 242 9.62 -9.15 0.03
C THR A 242 8.19 -9.24 0.55
N VAL A 243 7.86 -10.30 1.29
CA VAL A 243 6.52 -10.52 1.87
C VAL A 243 6.25 -9.59 3.06
N HIS A 244 7.27 -9.31 3.86
CA HIS A 244 7.14 -8.56 5.11
C HIS A 244 8.29 -7.57 5.26
N SER A 245 7.98 -6.30 5.51
CA SER A 245 9.00 -5.26 5.69
C SER A 245 8.68 -4.42 6.93
N VAL A 246 9.70 -4.18 7.76
CA VAL A 246 9.65 -3.26 8.91
C VAL A 246 10.50 -2.04 8.55
N PRO A 247 9.96 -1.09 7.79
CA PRO A 247 10.74 0.02 7.29
C PRO A 247 11.12 1.00 8.41
N ARG A 248 12.25 1.67 8.22
CA ARG A 248 12.73 2.70 9.15
C ARG A 248 11.89 3.97 9.01
N LEU A 249 11.26 4.42 10.10
CA LEU A 249 10.54 5.68 10.14
C LEU A 249 11.52 6.85 10.31
N MET A 250 11.26 7.93 9.58
CA MET A 250 12.05 9.16 9.62
C MET A 250 11.45 10.15 10.64
N PRO A 251 12.27 10.91 11.38
CA PRO A 251 11.78 12.02 12.18
C PRO A 251 10.94 13.01 11.35
N GLY A 252 9.91 13.56 11.97
CA GLY A 252 8.94 14.43 11.30
C GLY A 252 7.82 13.70 10.55
N GLN A 253 7.81 12.36 10.55
CA GLN A 253 6.71 11.54 10.02
C GLN A 253 6.06 10.72 11.14
N GLY A 254 4.76 10.46 11.02
CA GLY A 254 4.02 9.63 11.98
C GLY A 254 4.08 8.14 11.65
N VAL A 255 4.01 7.80 10.37
CA VAL A 255 3.86 6.43 9.90
C VAL A 255 4.51 6.22 8.54
N ILE A 256 5.11 5.04 8.36
CA ILE A 256 5.52 4.49 7.08
C ILE A 256 4.79 3.16 6.85
N VAL A 257 4.16 3.02 5.69
CA VAL A 257 3.44 1.80 5.30
C VAL A 257 4.30 0.98 4.33
N GLY A 258 4.57 -0.27 4.70
CA GLY A 258 5.21 -1.25 3.83
C GLY A 258 4.18 -2.09 3.08
N VAL A 259 4.40 -2.27 1.78
CA VAL A 259 3.60 -3.14 0.91
C VAL A 259 4.42 -4.39 0.56
N GLY A 260 3.95 -5.53 1.04
CA GLY A 260 4.54 -6.83 0.77
C GLY A 260 4.23 -7.38 -0.62
N ALA A 261 4.91 -8.47 -0.97
CA ALA A 261 4.67 -9.23 -2.18
C ALA A 261 3.24 -9.78 -2.22
N MET A 262 2.72 -9.93 -3.43
CA MET A 262 1.37 -10.42 -3.65
C MET A 262 1.41 -11.88 -4.08
N GLU A 263 1.14 -12.74 -3.12
CA GLU A 263 1.33 -14.19 -3.22
C GLU A 263 0.12 -14.93 -2.68
N TYR A 264 -0.01 -16.21 -3.02
CA TYR A 264 -0.96 -17.05 -2.31
C TYR A 264 -0.49 -17.28 -0.87
N PRO A 265 -1.42 -17.46 0.09
CA PRO A 265 -1.05 -17.92 1.42
C PRO A 265 -0.15 -19.17 1.33
N ALA A 266 0.79 -19.31 2.27
CA ALA A 266 1.86 -20.32 2.22
C ALA A 266 1.33 -21.73 1.93
N GLU A 267 0.22 -22.10 2.59
CA GLU A 267 -0.43 -23.41 2.49
C GLU A 267 -0.91 -23.77 1.07
N PHE A 268 -1.10 -22.77 0.21
CA PHE A 268 -1.60 -22.93 -1.16
C PHE A 268 -0.53 -22.65 -2.22
N GLN A 269 0.70 -22.31 -1.82
CA GLN A 269 1.79 -22.14 -2.77
C GLN A 269 2.16 -23.49 -3.39
N GLY A 270 2.24 -23.53 -4.72
CA GLY A 270 2.48 -24.77 -5.48
C GLY A 270 1.24 -25.64 -5.73
N ALA A 271 0.07 -25.26 -5.19
CA ALA A 271 -1.18 -25.89 -5.59
C ALA A 271 -1.48 -25.63 -7.08
N ALA A 272 -2.07 -26.61 -7.76
CA ALA A 272 -2.52 -26.44 -9.14
C ALA A 272 -3.47 -25.24 -9.25
N GLU A 273 -3.26 -24.37 -10.24
CA GLU A 273 -4.01 -23.12 -10.40
C GLU A 273 -5.52 -23.35 -10.49
N GLU A 274 -5.94 -24.42 -11.17
CA GLU A 274 -7.34 -24.85 -11.25
C GLU A 274 -7.96 -25.10 -9.88
N ASN A 275 -7.22 -25.73 -8.95
CA ASN A 275 -7.70 -26.00 -7.60
C ASN A 275 -7.85 -24.70 -6.79
N ILE A 276 -6.92 -23.76 -6.93
CA ILE A 276 -6.97 -22.44 -6.30
C ILE A 276 -8.23 -21.69 -6.76
N ILE A 277 -8.47 -21.68 -8.08
CA ILE A 277 -9.63 -21.04 -8.70
C ILE A 277 -10.92 -21.71 -8.25
N ARG A 278 -10.97 -23.04 -8.25
CA ARG A 278 -12.16 -23.80 -7.83
C ARG A 278 -12.51 -23.51 -6.37
N GLN A 279 -11.52 -23.49 -5.49
CA GLN A 279 -11.71 -23.21 -4.06
C GLN A 279 -11.90 -21.73 -3.73
N GLY A 280 -11.81 -20.83 -4.71
CA GLY A 280 -11.99 -19.39 -4.48
C GLY A 280 -10.89 -18.77 -3.62
N ILE A 281 -9.64 -19.24 -3.78
CA ILE A 281 -8.51 -18.75 -2.98
C ILE A 281 -7.91 -17.50 -3.63
N SER A 282 -7.83 -16.42 -2.85
CA SER A 282 -7.22 -15.16 -3.29
C SER A 282 -5.72 -15.12 -2.97
N LYS A 283 -4.95 -14.45 -3.83
CA LYS A 283 -3.67 -13.88 -3.41
C LYS A 283 -3.89 -12.87 -2.28
N ILE A 284 -2.93 -12.76 -1.38
CA ILE A 284 -2.91 -11.74 -0.34
C ILE A 284 -1.70 -10.83 -0.56
N LEU A 285 -1.77 -9.62 -0.01
CA LEU A 285 -0.61 -8.77 0.21
C LEU A 285 -0.55 -8.41 1.68
N THR A 286 0.65 -8.32 2.23
CA THR A 286 0.84 -7.91 3.62
C THR A 286 1.07 -6.41 3.67
N LEU A 287 0.28 -5.70 4.47
CA LEU A 287 0.55 -4.31 4.83
C LEU A 287 1.18 -4.26 6.21
N THR A 288 2.28 -3.53 6.32
CA THR A 288 2.90 -3.17 7.60
C THR A 288 2.76 -1.68 7.83
N SER A 289 2.54 -1.29 9.08
CA SER A 289 2.49 0.10 9.52
C SER A 289 3.51 0.26 10.62
N THR A 290 4.66 0.86 10.30
CA THR A 290 5.67 1.21 11.30
C THR A 290 5.46 2.67 11.69
N TYR A 291 5.17 2.91 12.97
CA TYR A 291 4.73 4.21 13.49
C TYR A 291 5.51 4.60 14.74
N ASP A 292 5.58 5.90 15.01
CA ASP A 292 6.19 6.43 16.24
C ASP A 292 5.29 6.14 17.45
N HIS A 293 5.72 5.19 18.29
CA HIS A 293 4.91 4.70 19.40
C HIS A 293 4.79 5.73 20.54
N ARG A 294 5.56 6.83 20.50
CA ARG A 294 5.38 7.93 21.46
C ARG A 294 4.04 8.66 21.27
N ILE A 295 3.54 8.70 20.03
CA ILE A 295 2.41 9.54 19.62
C ILE A 295 1.26 8.78 18.98
N ILE A 296 1.53 7.59 18.41
CA ILE A 296 0.51 6.71 17.81
C ILE A 296 0.46 5.40 18.59
N GLN A 297 -0.76 4.96 18.91
CA GLN A 297 -1.00 3.72 19.64
C GLN A 297 -1.22 2.54 18.68
N GLY A 298 -0.91 1.33 19.14
CA GLY A 298 -1.08 0.11 18.33
C GLY A 298 -2.52 -0.14 17.86
N ALA A 299 -3.51 0.23 18.67
CA ALA A 299 -4.91 0.17 18.27
C ALA A 299 -5.22 1.11 17.09
N GLN A 300 -4.68 2.34 17.09
CA GLN A 300 -4.86 3.31 16.00
C GLN A 300 -4.18 2.83 14.72
N SER A 301 -2.96 2.29 14.83
CA SER A 301 -2.23 1.74 13.68
C SER A 301 -2.92 0.50 13.08
N GLY A 302 -3.43 -0.41 13.92
CA GLY A 302 -4.21 -1.56 13.48
C GLY A 302 -5.53 -1.17 12.80
N GLU A 303 -6.21 -0.16 13.34
CA GLU A 303 -7.41 0.43 12.75
C GLU A 303 -7.12 1.13 11.42
N PHE A 304 -5.98 1.81 11.31
CA PHE A 304 -5.53 2.43 10.06
C PHE A 304 -5.30 1.39 8.95
N LEU A 305 -4.64 0.28 9.27
CA LEU A 305 -4.51 -0.83 8.32
C LEU A 305 -5.87 -1.50 7.99
N ARG A 306 -6.79 -1.57 8.97
CA ARG A 306 -8.17 -2.04 8.73
C ARG A 306 -8.88 -1.15 7.73
N ARG A 307 -8.74 0.15 7.88
CA ARG A 307 -9.34 1.14 6.99
C ARG A 307 -8.82 1.03 5.56
N ILE A 308 -7.51 0.88 5.38
CA ILE A 308 -6.92 0.65 4.05
C ILE A 308 -7.45 -0.66 3.45
N HIS A 309 -7.52 -1.74 4.23
CA HIS A 309 -8.11 -3.01 3.79
C HIS A 309 -9.54 -2.79 3.28
N GLN A 310 -10.42 -2.15 4.06
CA GLN A 310 -11.80 -1.89 3.68
C GLN A 310 -11.93 -1.11 2.37
N LEU A 311 -11.13 -0.05 2.19
CA LEU A 311 -11.10 0.72 0.94
C LEU A 311 -10.65 -0.14 -0.25
N LEU A 312 -9.65 -1.00 -0.07
CA LEU A 312 -9.19 -1.95 -1.10
C LEU A 312 -10.21 -3.07 -1.40
N LEU A 313 -11.18 -3.30 -0.52
CA LEU A 313 -12.38 -4.11 -0.79
C LEU A 313 -13.53 -3.32 -1.42
N GLY A 314 -13.33 -2.04 -1.69
CA GLY A 314 -14.30 -1.20 -2.38
C GLY A 314 -15.33 -0.53 -1.47
N GLU A 315 -15.15 -0.56 -0.15
CA GLU A 315 -15.98 0.25 0.76
C GLU A 315 -15.87 1.74 0.40
N GLU A 316 -16.90 2.52 0.75
CA GLU A 316 -16.98 3.97 0.51
C GLU A 316 -16.81 4.39 -0.94
N ASP A 317 -17.35 3.57 -1.85
CA ASP A 317 -17.30 3.83 -3.27
C ASP A 317 -15.86 4.05 -3.78
N PHE A 318 -14.86 3.46 -3.12
CA PHE A 318 -13.45 3.68 -3.43
C PHE A 318 -13.17 3.45 -4.93
N TYR A 319 -13.55 2.28 -5.46
CA TYR A 319 -13.37 1.97 -6.88
C TYR A 319 -14.31 2.76 -7.79
N VAL A 320 -15.51 3.13 -7.33
CA VAL A 320 -16.44 3.97 -8.09
C VAL A 320 -15.81 5.34 -8.33
N ASN A 321 -15.24 5.95 -7.28
CA ASN A 321 -14.54 7.22 -7.35
C ASN A 321 -13.26 7.14 -8.21
N VAL A 322 -12.49 6.05 -8.09
CA VAL A 322 -11.34 5.77 -8.97
C VAL A 322 -11.79 5.71 -10.44
N PHE A 323 -12.82 4.94 -10.76
CA PHE A 323 -13.33 4.80 -12.12
C PHE A 323 -13.87 6.11 -12.67
N ARG A 324 -14.59 6.88 -11.84
CA ARG A 324 -15.11 8.21 -12.16
C ARG A 324 -13.99 9.18 -12.52
N SER A 325 -12.93 9.26 -11.70
CA SER A 325 -11.79 10.15 -11.96
C SER A 325 -11.08 9.81 -13.29
N LEU A 326 -11.04 8.52 -13.65
CA LEU A 326 -10.45 8.05 -14.89
C LEU A 326 -11.41 8.10 -16.09
N ARG A 327 -12.64 8.58 -15.88
CA ARG A 327 -13.73 8.57 -16.88
C ARG A 327 -13.94 7.19 -17.51
N ILE A 328 -13.92 6.15 -16.67
CA ILE A 328 -14.27 4.78 -17.09
C ILE A 328 -15.81 4.67 -17.02
N PRO A 329 -16.49 4.34 -18.12
CA PRO A 329 -17.95 4.36 -18.19
C PRO A 329 -18.60 3.13 -17.56
N TYR A 330 -17.82 2.14 -17.11
CA TYR A 330 -18.33 0.90 -16.53
C TYR A 330 -18.35 0.95 -15.00
N GLU A 331 -19.22 0.15 -14.38
CA GLU A 331 -19.12 -0.10 -12.94
C GLU A 331 -17.88 -0.94 -12.60
N PRO A 332 -17.24 -0.66 -11.45
CA PRO A 332 -16.18 -1.51 -10.94
C PRO A 332 -16.72 -2.88 -10.53
N ILE A 333 -15.83 -3.86 -10.51
CA ILE A 333 -16.11 -5.16 -9.88
C ILE A 333 -16.28 -4.91 -8.38
N ARG A 334 -17.29 -5.55 -7.77
CA ARG A 334 -17.63 -5.41 -6.35
C ARG A 334 -17.18 -6.63 -5.56
N TRP A 335 -16.81 -6.43 -4.30
CA TRP A 335 -16.60 -7.54 -3.37
C TRP A 335 -17.92 -8.26 -3.10
N ALA A 336 -17.90 -9.58 -3.16
CA ALA A 336 -19.03 -10.44 -2.84
C ALA A 336 -18.50 -11.76 -2.27
N HIS A 337 -19.33 -12.43 -1.46
CA HIS A 337 -19.03 -13.78 -1.02
C HIS A 337 -19.19 -14.75 -2.18
N ASP A 338 -18.33 -15.76 -2.26
CA ASP A 338 -18.50 -16.83 -3.25
C ASP A 338 -19.82 -17.58 -2.98
N ILE A 339 -20.53 -17.86 -4.06
CA ILE A 339 -21.80 -18.59 -3.99
C ILE A 339 -21.44 -20.07 -4.11
N ALA A 340 -21.55 -20.77 -2.98
CA ALA A 340 -21.19 -22.17 -2.84
C ALA A 340 -21.96 -23.04 -3.85
N LEU A 341 -21.24 -23.97 -4.46
CA LEU A 341 -21.76 -24.95 -5.40
C LEU A 341 -22.38 -26.09 -4.60
N ARG A 342 -23.71 -26.21 -4.56
CA ARG A 342 -24.32 -27.54 -4.38
C ARG A 342 -24.22 -28.28 -5.72
N HIS A 343 -24.28 -29.62 -5.70
CA HIS A 343 -24.07 -30.42 -6.92
C HIS A 343 -25.04 -30.04 -8.06
N ASP A 344 -26.24 -29.55 -7.72
CA ASP A 344 -27.23 -29.02 -8.68
C ASP A 344 -26.90 -27.61 -9.22
N ASP A 345 -25.95 -26.88 -8.62
CA ASP A 345 -25.64 -25.48 -8.92
C ASP A 345 -24.56 -25.26 -10.00
N GLU A 346 -23.68 -26.24 -10.27
CA GLU A 346 -22.66 -26.09 -11.36
C GLU A 346 -23.33 -26.03 -12.75
N ILE A 347 -24.35 -26.86 -12.96
CA ILE A 347 -25.24 -26.80 -14.14
C ILE A 347 -25.97 -25.44 -14.16
N SER A 348 -26.34 -24.89 -12.99
CA SER A 348 -26.96 -23.57 -12.86
C SER A 348 -26.02 -22.43 -13.27
N LYS A 349 -24.73 -22.44 -12.89
CA LYS A 349 -23.79 -21.36 -13.25
C LYS A 349 -23.51 -21.29 -14.74
N THR A 350 -23.34 -22.43 -15.41
CA THR A 350 -23.19 -22.45 -16.87
C THR A 350 -24.43 -21.85 -17.56
N ALA A 351 -25.64 -22.20 -17.12
CA ALA A 351 -26.87 -21.62 -17.64
C ALA A 351 -26.95 -20.10 -17.41
N ARG A 352 -26.56 -19.60 -16.23
CA ARG A 352 -26.48 -18.16 -15.92
C ARG A 352 -25.48 -17.42 -16.81
N VAL A 353 -24.33 -18.04 -17.12
CA VAL A 353 -23.37 -17.46 -18.07
C VAL A 353 -23.98 -17.35 -19.48
N GLN A 354 -24.73 -18.36 -19.92
CA GLN A 354 -25.45 -18.31 -21.20
C GLN A 354 -26.56 -17.26 -21.21
N GLU A 355 -27.30 -17.12 -20.11
CA GLU A 355 -28.30 -16.07 -19.91
C GLU A 355 -27.65 -14.68 -19.98
N LEU A 356 -26.49 -14.50 -19.35
CA LEU A 356 -25.72 -13.26 -19.40
C LEU A 356 -25.24 -12.96 -20.83
N ILE A 357 -24.68 -13.93 -21.54
CA ILE A 357 -24.31 -13.77 -22.97
C ILE A 357 -25.52 -13.31 -23.79
N HIS A 358 -26.67 -13.96 -23.59
CA HIS A 358 -27.90 -13.58 -24.27
C HIS A 358 -28.35 -12.16 -23.89
N ALA A 359 -28.29 -11.77 -22.62
CA ALA A 359 -28.65 -10.44 -22.16
C ALA A 359 -27.81 -9.34 -22.82
N TYR A 360 -26.48 -9.54 -22.93
CA TYR A 360 -25.60 -8.59 -23.64
C TYR A 360 -25.92 -8.51 -25.14
N ARG A 361 -26.25 -9.62 -25.80
CA ARG A 361 -26.67 -9.64 -27.21
C ARG A 361 -27.96 -8.85 -27.45
N VAL A 362 -28.91 -8.94 -26.52
CA VAL A 362 -30.22 -8.28 -26.65
C VAL A 362 -30.16 -6.82 -26.22
N ARG A 363 -29.49 -6.50 -25.11
CA ARG A 363 -29.58 -5.19 -24.42
C ARG A 363 -28.25 -4.49 -24.20
N GLY A 364 -27.13 -5.05 -24.64
CA GLY A 364 -25.81 -4.46 -24.43
C GLY A 364 -25.68 -3.04 -24.97
N HIS A 365 -26.39 -2.73 -26.07
CA HIS A 365 -26.50 -1.40 -26.65
C HIS A 365 -27.01 -0.32 -25.68
N LEU A 366 -27.85 -0.66 -24.69
CA LEU A 366 -28.33 0.27 -23.67
C LEU A 366 -27.21 0.75 -22.72
N MET A 367 -26.18 -0.07 -22.54
CA MET A 367 -25.01 0.23 -21.72
C MET A 367 -23.81 0.73 -22.55
N ALA A 368 -23.97 0.87 -23.87
CA ALA A 368 -22.91 1.33 -24.75
C ALA A 368 -22.56 2.81 -24.51
N ASP A 369 -21.27 3.13 -24.54
CA ASP A 369 -20.69 4.47 -24.40
C ASP A 369 -20.69 5.21 -25.75
N ILE A 370 -21.89 5.50 -26.25
CA ILE A 370 -22.14 6.07 -27.58
C ILE A 370 -22.28 7.60 -27.59
N ASP A 371 -22.41 8.22 -26.41
CA ASP A 371 -22.60 9.67 -26.29
C ASP A 371 -21.26 10.38 -26.09
N PRO A 372 -20.80 11.20 -27.05
CA PRO A 372 -19.52 11.91 -26.93
C PRO A 372 -19.59 13.15 -26.01
N LEU A 373 -20.77 13.60 -25.58
CA LEU A 373 -20.96 14.86 -24.87
C LEU A 373 -20.85 14.70 -23.35
N GLU A 374 -21.48 13.67 -22.79
CA GLU A 374 -21.59 13.49 -21.35
C GLU A 374 -20.89 12.21 -20.87
N TYR A 375 -20.04 12.37 -19.85
CA TYR A 375 -19.55 11.21 -19.11
C TYR A 375 -20.64 10.71 -18.15
N LYS A 376 -21.05 9.46 -18.35
CA LYS A 376 -21.95 8.76 -17.43
C LYS A 376 -21.37 7.39 -17.10
N GLN A 377 -21.35 7.03 -15.82
CA GLN A 377 -21.13 5.66 -15.43
C GLN A 377 -22.41 4.86 -15.71
N ARG A 378 -22.30 3.89 -16.61
CA ARG A 378 -23.41 3.12 -17.15
C ARG A 378 -23.50 1.78 -16.44
N SER A 379 -24.73 1.40 -16.10
CA SER A 379 -25.09 0.08 -15.62
C SER A 379 -26.49 -0.29 -16.08
N HIS A 380 -26.76 -1.59 -16.10
CA HIS A 380 -28.07 -2.13 -16.43
C HIS A 380 -28.27 -3.41 -15.60
N PRO A 381 -29.42 -3.57 -14.89
CA PRO A 381 -29.65 -4.73 -14.04
C PRO A 381 -29.46 -6.07 -14.75
N ASP A 382 -30.01 -6.23 -15.97
CA ASP A 382 -29.88 -7.45 -16.76
C ASP A 382 -28.44 -7.77 -17.21
N LEU A 383 -27.54 -6.78 -17.21
CA LEU A 383 -26.14 -6.93 -17.66
C LEU A 383 -25.16 -7.02 -16.49
N ASP A 384 -25.64 -6.78 -15.27
CA ASP A 384 -24.85 -6.89 -14.05
C ASP A 384 -24.56 -8.36 -13.76
N VAL A 385 -23.32 -8.67 -13.44
CA VAL A 385 -22.89 -10.04 -13.13
C VAL A 385 -23.56 -10.52 -11.84
N SER A 386 -23.80 -9.61 -10.88
CA SER A 386 -24.36 -9.97 -9.57
C SER A 386 -25.83 -10.37 -9.63
N SER A 387 -26.62 -9.79 -10.54
CA SER A 387 -28.04 -10.13 -10.71
C SER A 387 -28.24 -11.54 -11.28
N HIS A 388 -27.22 -12.10 -11.94
CA HIS A 388 -27.20 -13.49 -12.42
C HIS A 388 -26.69 -14.46 -11.34
N GLY A 389 -26.38 -13.99 -10.13
CA GLY A 389 -25.79 -14.78 -9.05
C GLY A 389 -24.41 -15.32 -9.43
N LEU A 390 -23.63 -14.52 -10.14
CA LEU A 390 -22.22 -14.71 -10.40
C LEU A 390 -21.43 -13.64 -9.62
N THR A 391 -20.20 -13.94 -9.26
CA THR A 391 -19.37 -13.08 -8.41
C THR A 391 -17.96 -12.92 -8.97
N LEU A 392 -17.13 -12.10 -8.32
CA LEU A 392 -15.73 -11.94 -8.68
C LEU A 392 -14.92 -13.26 -8.61
N TRP A 393 -15.38 -14.24 -7.84
CA TRP A 393 -14.76 -15.55 -7.67
C TRP A 393 -14.99 -16.46 -8.88
N ASP A 394 -16.01 -16.17 -9.66
CA ASP A 394 -16.34 -16.90 -10.89
C ASP A 394 -15.54 -16.40 -12.11
N LEU A 395 -14.90 -15.23 -12.02
CA LEU A 395 -14.20 -14.60 -13.15
C LEU A 395 -13.14 -15.51 -13.79
N ASP A 396 -12.39 -16.24 -12.97
CA ASP A 396 -11.28 -17.08 -13.43
C ASP A 396 -11.70 -18.55 -13.62
N ARG A 397 -12.96 -18.90 -13.29
CA ARG A 397 -13.55 -20.23 -13.54
C ARG A 397 -13.95 -20.38 -15.01
N GLU A 398 -13.80 -21.59 -15.53
CA GLU A 398 -14.19 -21.92 -16.91
C GLU A 398 -15.64 -22.40 -16.98
N TYR A 399 -16.34 -21.95 -18.02
CA TYR A 399 -17.72 -22.33 -18.29
C TYR A 399 -17.88 -22.76 -19.74
N ALA A 400 -18.82 -23.67 -20.00
CA ALA A 400 -19.18 -24.04 -21.35
C ALA A 400 -19.86 -22.83 -22.05
N THR A 401 -19.31 -22.42 -23.18
CA THR A 401 -19.74 -21.23 -23.92
C THR A 401 -20.67 -21.56 -25.08
N GLY A 402 -20.80 -22.84 -25.46
CA GLY A 402 -21.58 -23.27 -26.62
C GLY A 402 -21.00 -22.75 -27.95
N GLY A 403 -19.68 -22.50 -28.00
CA GLY A 403 -18.99 -21.96 -29.18
C GLY A 403 -18.89 -20.44 -29.23
N PHE A 404 -19.41 -19.72 -28.23
CA PHE A 404 -19.18 -18.28 -28.09
C PHE A 404 -17.68 -17.99 -27.96
N GLY A 405 -17.19 -17.01 -28.72
CA GLY A 405 -15.77 -16.63 -28.75
C GLY A 405 -14.85 -17.64 -29.45
N GLY A 406 -15.39 -18.66 -30.12
CA GLY A 406 -14.64 -19.63 -30.93
C GLY A 406 -14.12 -20.86 -30.18
N GLU A 407 -14.26 -20.90 -28.86
CA GLU A 407 -13.83 -22.01 -28.00
C GLU A 407 -15.03 -22.63 -27.29
N PRO A 408 -15.04 -23.94 -26.99
CA PRO A 408 -16.14 -24.61 -26.28
C PRO A 408 -16.22 -24.28 -24.79
N PHE A 409 -15.07 -23.91 -24.18
CA PHE A 409 -14.94 -23.52 -22.78
C PHE A 409 -14.13 -22.23 -22.69
N MET A 410 -14.48 -21.37 -21.74
CA MET A 410 -13.78 -20.11 -21.55
C MET A 410 -13.95 -19.59 -20.12
N GLN A 411 -12.92 -18.92 -19.61
CA GLN A 411 -13.03 -18.16 -18.36
C GLN A 411 -14.10 -17.06 -18.47
N LEU A 412 -14.92 -16.89 -17.42
CA LEU A 412 -15.95 -15.85 -17.37
C LEU A 412 -15.36 -14.45 -17.63
N ARG A 413 -14.14 -14.17 -17.16
CA ARG A 413 -13.41 -12.93 -17.42
C ARG A 413 -13.25 -12.65 -18.91
N THR A 414 -12.89 -13.67 -19.68
CA THR A 414 -12.70 -13.54 -21.12
C THR A 414 -14.05 -13.39 -21.81
N VAL A 415 -15.08 -14.13 -21.37
CA VAL A 415 -16.46 -13.96 -21.86
C VAL A 415 -16.94 -12.52 -21.68
N LEU A 416 -16.86 -11.98 -20.47
CA LEU A 416 -17.24 -10.60 -20.17
C LEU A 416 -16.40 -9.57 -20.95
N GLY A 417 -15.11 -9.88 -21.18
CA GLY A 417 -14.24 -9.08 -22.02
C GLY A 417 -14.76 -8.97 -23.44
N ILE A 418 -15.10 -10.09 -24.09
CA ILE A 418 -15.66 -10.12 -25.45
C ILE A 418 -17.02 -9.41 -25.48
N LEU A 419 -17.92 -9.71 -24.55
CA LEU A 419 -19.26 -9.09 -24.51
C LEU A 419 -19.19 -7.56 -24.39
N ARG A 420 -18.37 -7.05 -23.45
CA ARG A 420 -18.18 -5.60 -23.28
C ARG A 420 -17.53 -4.96 -24.50
N ASP A 421 -16.56 -5.64 -25.12
CA ASP A 421 -15.90 -5.17 -26.33
C ASP A 421 -16.86 -5.08 -27.53
N SER A 422 -17.78 -6.04 -27.63
CA SER A 422 -18.69 -6.19 -28.77
C SER A 422 -19.93 -5.29 -28.66
N TYR A 423 -20.49 -5.15 -27.46
CA TYR A 423 -21.85 -4.60 -27.29
C TYR A 423 -21.93 -3.31 -26.47
N CYS A 424 -20.92 -2.98 -25.65
CA CYS A 424 -21.02 -1.92 -24.65
C CYS A 424 -19.92 -0.85 -24.76
N ARG A 425 -19.38 -0.62 -25.96
CA ARG A 425 -18.37 0.43 -26.19
C ARG A 425 -18.97 1.62 -26.91
N THR A 426 -18.19 2.23 -27.80
CA THR A 426 -18.56 3.30 -28.71
C THR A 426 -19.46 2.84 -29.85
N ILE A 427 -19.92 1.58 -29.84
CA ILE A 427 -20.86 1.02 -30.80
C ILE A 427 -21.92 0.26 -30.00
N GLY A 428 -23.19 0.65 -30.17
CA GLY A 428 -24.34 -0.14 -29.71
C GLY A 428 -24.86 -0.96 -30.90
N VAL A 429 -24.96 -2.28 -30.72
CA VAL A 429 -25.40 -3.19 -31.79
C VAL A 429 -26.80 -3.70 -31.45
N GLU A 430 -27.77 -3.42 -32.31
CA GLU A 430 -29.15 -3.88 -32.19
C GLU A 430 -29.47 -4.81 -33.36
N TYR A 431 -29.62 -6.11 -33.09
CA TYR A 431 -29.84 -7.10 -34.16
C TYR A 431 -30.73 -8.27 -33.75
N MET A 432 -30.96 -8.48 -32.46
CA MET A 432 -31.75 -9.62 -31.97
C MET A 432 -33.23 -9.55 -32.37
N HIS A 433 -33.71 -8.41 -32.88
CA HIS A 433 -35.04 -8.26 -33.48
C HIS A 433 -35.17 -8.89 -34.88
N ILE A 434 -34.06 -9.22 -35.54
CA ILE A 434 -34.04 -9.88 -36.85
C ILE A 434 -34.59 -11.31 -36.68
N GLN A 435 -35.55 -11.71 -37.53
CA GLN A 435 -36.17 -13.03 -37.44
C GLN A 435 -35.29 -14.16 -37.99
N ASP A 436 -34.54 -13.86 -39.06
CA ASP A 436 -33.64 -14.80 -39.75
C ASP A 436 -32.42 -15.19 -38.87
N PRO A 437 -32.29 -16.48 -38.48
CA PRO A 437 -31.16 -16.95 -37.70
C PRO A 437 -29.81 -16.81 -38.40
N GLU A 438 -29.74 -16.95 -39.73
CA GLU A 438 -28.47 -16.86 -40.46
C GLU A 438 -27.92 -15.44 -40.41
N GLN A 439 -28.78 -14.44 -40.57
CA GLN A 439 -28.41 -13.03 -40.43
C GLN A 439 -27.95 -12.69 -39.00
N ARG A 440 -28.66 -13.17 -37.98
CA ARG A 440 -28.22 -12.99 -36.58
C ARG A 440 -26.86 -13.60 -36.33
N HIS A 441 -26.64 -14.82 -36.83
CA HIS A 441 -25.37 -15.51 -36.67
C HIS A 441 -24.24 -14.82 -37.43
N TRP A 442 -24.51 -14.30 -38.63
CA TRP A 442 -23.54 -13.50 -39.38
C TRP A 442 -23.09 -12.27 -38.58
N ILE A 443 -24.01 -11.53 -37.97
CA ILE A 443 -23.66 -10.36 -37.13
C ILE A 443 -22.81 -10.81 -35.94
N GLN A 444 -23.26 -11.83 -35.20
CA GLN A 444 -22.52 -12.39 -34.05
C GLN A 444 -21.08 -12.74 -34.43
N GLN A 445 -20.89 -13.46 -35.55
CA GLN A 445 -19.58 -13.84 -36.03
C GLN A 445 -18.68 -12.65 -36.34
N HIS A 446 -19.21 -11.48 -36.70
CA HIS A 446 -18.42 -10.30 -37.04
C HIS A 446 -18.17 -9.37 -35.86
N VAL A 447 -19.11 -9.27 -34.92
CA VAL A 447 -19.00 -8.37 -33.75
C VAL A 447 -18.33 -9.04 -32.56
N GLU A 448 -18.53 -10.35 -32.33
CA GLU A 448 -18.01 -11.09 -31.17
C GLU A 448 -16.57 -11.58 -31.38
N ARG A 449 -15.73 -10.74 -31.98
CA ARG A 449 -14.31 -11.03 -32.24
C ARG A 449 -13.41 -10.20 -31.31
N PRO A 450 -12.21 -10.70 -30.96
CA PRO A 450 -11.22 -9.89 -30.26
C PRO A 450 -10.90 -8.60 -31.03
N TYR A 451 -10.87 -7.47 -30.32
CA TYR A 451 -10.51 -6.18 -30.93
C TYR A 451 -9.08 -6.21 -31.50
N ALA A 452 -8.97 -5.90 -32.80
CA ALA A 452 -7.71 -5.63 -33.47
C ALA A 452 -7.58 -4.12 -33.74
N PRO A 453 -6.51 -3.45 -33.29
CA PRO A 453 -6.31 -2.04 -33.60
C PRO A 453 -6.05 -1.86 -35.11
N PRO A 454 -6.60 -0.82 -35.74
CA PRO A 454 -6.29 -0.51 -37.13
C PRO A 454 -4.79 -0.25 -37.28
N SER A 455 -4.25 -0.56 -38.46
CA SER A 455 -2.84 -0.31 -38.79
C SER A 455 -2.51 1.18 -38.71
N ARG A 456 -1.21 1.51 -38.60
CA ARG A 456 -0.77 2.92 -38.55
C ARG A 456 -1.20 3.70 -39.80
N ASP A 457 -1.20 3.03 -40.96
CA ASP A 457 -1.58 3.66 -42.23
C ASP A 457 -3.08 3.94 -42.29
N GLU A 458 -3.92 3.00 -41.86
CA GLU A 458 -5.37 3.22 -41.73
C GLU A 458 -5.68 4.34 -40.73
N GLN A 459 -5.00 4.36 -39.58
CA GLN A 459 -5.15 5.45 -38.61
C GLN A 459 -4.79 6.80 -39.21
N MET A 460 -3.70 6.86 -39.99
CA MET A 460 -3.28 8.08 -40.68
C MET A 460 -4.28 8.49 -41.77
N GLN A 461 -4.87 7.53 -42.49
CA GLN A 461 -5.90 7.81 -43.48
C GLN A 461 -7.18 8.36 -42.84
N ILE A 462 -7.62 7.78 -41.72
CA ILE A 462 -8.76 8.29 -40.94
C ILE A 462 -8.48 9.71 -40.43
N LEU A 463 -7.30 9.94 -39.87
CA LEU A 463 -6.88 11.27 -39.38
C LEU A 463 -6.85 12.31 -40.51
N LYS A 464 -6.32 11.96 -41.69
CA LYS A 464 -6.33 12.85 -42.86
C LYS A 464 -7.75 13.24 -43.28
N ARG A 465 -8.72 12.31 -43.22
CA ARG A 465 -10.13 12.60 -43.51
C ARG A 465 -10.75 13.53 -42.47
N LEU A 466 -10.46 13.32 -41.18
CA LEU A 466 -10.93 14.21 -40.11
C LEU A 466 -10.35 15.63 -40.26
N ASN A 467 -9.05 15.75 -40.50
CA ASN A 467 -8.40 17.05 -40.74
C ASN A 467 -8.98 17.78 -41.96
N ALA A 468 -9.27 17.04 -43.04
CA ALA A 468 -9.89 17.63 -44.23
C ALA A 468 -11.31 18.14 -43.94
N ALA A 469 -12.12 17.38 -43.18
CA ALA A 469 -13.44 17.81 -42.77
C ALA A 469 -13.38 19.06 -41.86
N GLU A 470 -12.53 19.05 -40.84
CA GLU A 470 -12.37 20.18 -39.92
C GLU A 470 -11.85 21.45 -40.62
N ALA A 471 -10.87 21.31 -41.52
CA ALA A 471 -10.35 22.43 -42.30
C ALA A 471 -11.42 23.03 -43.23
N PHE A 472 -12.25 22.18 -43.85
CA PHE A 472 -13.34 22.62 -44.72
C PHE A 472 -14.43 23.37 -43.94
N GLU A 473 -14.86 22.83 -42.79
CA GLU A 473 -15.83 23.49 -41.91
C GLU A 473 -15.30 24.84 -41.40
N THR A 474 -14.04 24.89 -40.94
CA THR A 474 -13.40 26.14 -40.49
C THR A 474 -13.33 27.17 -41.61
N PHE A 475 -13.00 26.75 -42.83
CA PHE A 475 -12.97 27.60 -44.00
C PHE A 475 -14.35 28.16 -44.35
N LEU A 476 -15.40 27.33 -44.31
CA LEU A 476 -16.78 27.76 -44.56
C LEU A 476 -17.21 28.84 -43.57
N GLN A 477 -17.00 28.61 -42.27
CA GLN A 477 -17.37 29.55 -41.20
C GLN A 477 -16.59 30.87 -41.29
N THR A 478 -15.33 30.82 -41.75
CA THR A 478 -14.48 32.02 -41.86
C THR A 478 -14.78 32.83 -43.12
N LYS A 479 -15.00 32.18 -44.26
CA LYS A 479 -15.08 32.84 -45.57
C LYS A 479 -16.49 33.24 -45.97
N TYR A 480 -17.52 32.57 -45.46
CA TYR A 480 -18.91 32.83 -45.83
C TYR A 480 -19.74 33.21 -44.60
N VAL A 481 -20.32 34.42 -44.63
CA VAL A 481 -21.21 34.92 -43.56
C VAL A 481 -22.57 34.22 -43.67
N GLY A 482 -23.08 33.70 -42.55
CA GLY A 482 -24.39 33.04 -42.47
C GLY A 482 -24.39 31.51 -42.60
N GLN A 483 -23.22 30.86 -42.59
CA GLN A 483 -23.06 29.39 -42.66
C GLN A 483 -22.91 28.77 -41.26
N LYS A 484 -23.66 29.27 -40.27
CA LYS A 484 -23.57 28.83 -38.88
C LYS A 484 -24.57 27.73 -38.56
#